data_AF-A0A1H6SR64-F1
#
_entry.id   AF-A0A1H6SR64-F1
#
_cell.length_a   1.000
_cell.length_b   1.000
_cell.length_c   1.000
_cell.angle_alpha   90.00
_cell.angle_beta   90.00
_cell.angle_gamma   90.00
#
_symmetry.space_group_name_H-M   'P 1'
#
loop_
_entity.id
_entity.type
_entity.pdbx_description
1 polymer ?
#
loop_
_entity_poly.entity_id
_entity_poly.type
_entity_poly.pdbx_seq_one_letter_code
_entity_poly.pdbx_strand_id
1 'polypeptide(L)' 'MEVKETETGLDPEKVIQILKKHGESISLEEAKNVVKLIHQFARIAVNQLTKAK' A
#
# COMPACT_ATOMS: atom_id res chain seq x y z
N MET A 1 8.73 13.92 21.90
CA MET A 1 9.19 13.71 20.51
C MET A 1 7.97 13.31 19.71
N GLU A 2 7.43 14.21 18.91
CA GLU A 2 6.46 13.84 17.87
C GLU A 2 7.10 12.76 17.01
N VAL A 3 6.47 11.59 16.98
CA VAL A 3 6.75 10.59 15.97
C VAL A 3 6.29 11.24 14.67
N LYS A 4 7.22 11.87 13.94
CA LYS A 4 7.00 12.21 12.54
C LYS A 4 6.87 10.87 11.84
N GLU A 5 5.64 10.37 11.73
CA GLU A 5 5.30 9.36 10.75
C GLU A 5 5.85 9.89 9.43
N THR A 6 6.92 9.27 8.94
CA THR A 6 7.16 9.28 7.51
C THR A 6 5.97 8.51 6.95
N GLU A 7 4.86 9.20 6.70
CA GLU A 7 3.71 8.70 5.94
C GLU A 7 4.18 8.42 4.52
N THR A 8 5.04 7.41 4.35
CA THR A 8 5.30 6.76 3.08
C THR A 8 4.13 5.85 2.76
N GLY A 9 2.91 6.37 2.92
CA GLY A 9 1.68 5.73 2.51
C GLY A 9 1.80 5.38 1.04
N LEU A 10 1.45 4.13 0.71
CA LEU A 10 1.29 3.73 -0.66
C LEU A 10 0.02 4.42 -1.18
N ASP A 11 0.19 5.46 -1.97
CA ASP A 11 -0.90 6.16 -2.64
C ASP A 11 -1.05 5.67 -4.10
N PRO A 12 -2.23 5.89 -4.73
CA PRO A 12 -2.48 5.43 -6.09
C PRO A 12 -1.46 5.96 -7.11
N GLU A 13 -0.94 7.18 -6.95
CA GLU A 13 0.03 7.76 -7.88
C GLU A 13 1.38 7.03 -7.80
N LYS A 14 1.84 6.70 -6.60
CA LYS A 14 3.02 5.85 -6.40
C LYS A 14 2.84 4.47 -7.02
N VAL A 15 1.66 3.86 -6.88
CA VAL A 15 1.38 2.55 -7.50
C VAL A 15 1.50 2.63 -9.03
N ILE A 16 0.91 3.66 -9.65
CA ILE A 16 1.03 3.88 -11.09
C ILE A 16 2.50 4.06 -11.48
N GLN A 17 3.28 4.86 -10.74
CA GLN A 17 4.69 5.07 -11.04
C GLN A 17 5.51 3.78 -10.91
N ILE A 18 5.24 2.94 -9.91
CA ILE A 18 5.94 1.67 -9.69
C ILE A 18 5.62 0.70 -10.83
N LEU A 19 4.35 0.51 -11.17
CA LEU A 19 3.95 -0.42 -12.22
C LEU A 19 4.43 0.05 -13.60
N LYS A 20 4.40 1.36 -13.86
CA LYS A 20 4.93 1.95 -15.09
C LYS A 20 6.43 1.67 -15.27
N LYS A 21 7.21 1.69 -14.18
CA LYS A 21 8.64 1.32 -14.22
C LYS A 21 8.88 -0.15 -14.60
N HIS A 22 7.88 -1.02 -14.41
CA HIS A 22 7.93 -2.44 -14.76
C HIS A 22 7.21 -2.76 -16.08
N GLY A 23 6.81 -1.74 -16.86
CA GLY A 23 6.17 -1.92 -18.15
C GLY A 23 4.65 -2.08 -18.10
N GLU A 24 4.03 -1.94 -16.93
CA GLU A 24 2.57 -2.01 -16.76
C GLU A 24 1.97 -0.61 -16.62
N SER A 25 0.99 -0.29 -17.46
CA SER A 25 0.24 0.96 -17.36
C SER A 25 -1.16 0.65 -16.86
N ILE A 26 -1.50 1.19 -15.69
CA ILE A 26 -2.81 1.03 -15.07
C ILE A 26 -3.47 2.40 -14.86
N SER A 27 -4.79 2.40 -14.82
CA SER A 27 -5.62 3.57 -14.51
C SER A 27 -5.54 3.95 -13.03
N LEU A 28 -5.98 5.17 -12.72
CA LEU A 28 -6.12 5.63 -11.34
C LEU A 28 -7.09 4.76 -10.52
N GLU A 29 -8.12 4.23 -11.16
CA GLU A 29 -9.09 3.36 -10.50
C GLU A 29 -8.50 2.00 -10.14
N GLU A 30 -7.77 1.37 -11.07
CA GLU A 30 -7.01 0.14 -10.79
C GLU A 30 -5.98 0.37 -9.69
N ALA A 31 -5.29 1.50 -9.69
CA ALA A 31 -4.31 1.84 -8.66
C ALA A 31 -4.96 1.98 -7.27
N LYS A 32 -6.16 2.58 -7.18
CA LYS A 32 -6.95 2.63 -5.93
C LYS A 32 -7.31 1.22 -5.44
N ASN A 33 -7.65 0.31 -6.34
CA ASN A 33 -7.95 -1.08 -5.99
C ASN A 33 -6.72 -1.81 -5.44
N VAL A 34 -5.54 -1.58 -6.04
CA VAL A 34 -4.26 -2.14 -5.55
C VAL A 34 -3.93 -1.64 -4.15
N VAL A 35 -4.04 -0.32 -3.90
CA VAL A 35 -3.82 0.26 -2.56
C VAL A 35 -4.75 -0.38 -1.53
N LYS A 36 -6.05 -0.51 -1.86
CA LYS A 36 -7.05 -1.13 -0.99
C LYS A 36 -6.68 -2.58 -0.65
N LEU A 37 -6.23 -3.34 -1.64
CA LEU A 37 -5.80 -4.73 -1.45
C LEU A 37 -4.58 -4.82 -0.53
N ILE A 38 -3.57 -3.98 -0.74
CA ILE A 38 -2.37 -3.97 0.10
C ILE A 38 -2.70 -3.59 1.55
N HIS A 39 -3.59 -2.63 1.78
CA HIS A 39 -4.07 -2.30 3.13
C HIS A 39 -4.80 -3.47 3.80
N GLN A 40 -5.58 -4.26 3.05
CA GLN A 40 -6.21 -5.46 3.59
C GLN A 40 -5.18 -6.49 4.04
N PHE A 41 -4.14 -6.75 3.22
CA PHE A 41 -3.06 -7.65 3.58
C PHE A 41 -2.25 -7.14 4.78
N ALA A 42 -1.91 -5.86 4.81
CA ALA A 42 -1.19 -5.25 5.94
C ALA A 42 -1.96 -5.45 7.25
N ARG A 43 -3.29 -5.22 7.24
CA ARG A 43 -4.14 -5.45 8.40
C ARG A 43 -4.14 -6.92 8.84
N ILE A 44 -4.20 -7.86 7.90
CA ILE A 44 -4.14 -9.30 8.20
C ILE A 44 -2.78 -9.66 8.81
N ALA A 45 -1.68 -9.20 8.23
CA ALA A 45 -0.33 -9.47 8.70
C ALA A 45 -0.11 -8.93 10.13
N VAL A 46 -0.56 -7.70 10.41
CA VAL A 46 -0.51 -7.12 11.76
C VAL A 46 -1.35 -7.93 12.73
N ASN A 47 -2.57 -8.34 12.33
CA ASN A 47 -3.41 -9.19 13.16
C ASN A 47 -2.78 -10.56 13.46
N GLN A 48 -2.08 -11.16 12.49
CA GLN A 48 -1.35 -12.42 12.69
C GLN A 48 -0.18 -12.24 13.66
N LEU A 49 0.61 -11.18 13.48
CA LEU A 49 1.75 -10.87 14.36
C LEU A 49 1.31 -10.60 15.81
N THR A 50 0.18 -9.92 15.99
CA THR A 50 -0.30 -9.50 17.32
C THR A 50 -1.14 -10.55 18.04
N LYS A 51 -1.84 -11.44 17.32
CA LYS A 51 -2.58 -12.57 17.92
C LYS A 51 -1.73 -13.81 18.19
N ALA A 52 -0.52 -13.90 17.63
CA ALA A 52 0.42 -14.98 17.91
C ALA A 52 1.14 -14.85 19.27
N LYS A 53 0.76 -13.85 20.10
CA LYS A 53 1.32 -13.59 21.42
C LYS A 53 0.30 -13.84 22.53
#